data_AF-A0A0D0AGG4-F1
#
_entry.id   AF-A0A0D0AGG4-F1
#
_cell.length_a   1.000
_cell.length_b   1.000
_cell.length_c   1.000
_cell.angle_alpha   90.00
_cell.angle_beta   90.00
_cell.angle_gamma   90.00
#
_symmetry.space_group_name_H-M   'P 1'
#
loop_
_entity.id
_entity.type
_entity.pdbx_description
1 polymer ?
#
loop_
_entity_poly.entity_id
_entity_poly.type
_entity_poly.pdbx_seq_one_letter_code
_entity_poly.pdbx_strand_id
1 'polypeptide(L)'
;MSCHAPGGAFQSIPIIDLEGAFSEDEALRRALAQQIRMACMDVGFFYIKNHGIAQHCLDEVLKVNQEYYSLPAEEKMKVCLSECCT
;
A
#
# COMPACT_ATOMS: atom_id res chain seq x y z
N MET A 1 -33.58 -16.37 -15.19
CA MET A 1 -32.19 -16.56 -14.72
C MET A 1 -31.58 -15.19 -14.57
N SER A 2 -31.53 -14.65 -13.35
CA SER A 2 -30.99 -13.31 -13.11
C SER A 2 -29.48 -13.45 -12.86
N CYS A 3 -28.68 -12.89 -13.76
CA CYS A 3 -27.26 -12.71 -13.57
C CYS A 3 -27.04 -11.67 -12.47
N HIS A 4 -26.66 -12.13 -11.27
CA HIS A 4 -26.07 -11.26 -10.27
C HIS A 4 -24.66 -10.89 -10.75
N ALA A 5 -24.47 -9.65 -11.20
CA ALA A 5 -23.14 -9.05 -11.16
C ALA A 5 -22.73 -8.98 -9.68
N PRO A 6 -21.52 -9.43 -9.28
CA PRO A 6 -21.07 -9.23 -7.91
C PRO A 6 -21.02 -7.72 -7.67
N GLY A 7 -21.90 -7.24 -6.79
CA GLY A 7 -22.01 -5.84 -6.43
C GLY A 7 -20.65 -5.33 -5.98
N GLY A 8 -20.23 -4.18 -6.50
CA GLY A 8 -18.91 -3.60 -6.22
C GLY A 8 -18.64 -3.61 -4.73
N ALA A 9 -17.60 -4.34 -4.34
CA ALA A 9 -17.06 -4.30 -2.99
C ALA A 9 -16.73 -2.83 -2.69
N PHE A 10 -17.30 -2.27 -1.61
CA PHE A 10 -17.10 -0.92 -1.03
C PHE A 10 -17.34 0.32 -1.94
N GLN A 11 -17.72 1.46 -1.34
CA GLN A 11 -18.06 2.70 -2.07
C GLN A 11 -16.85 3.60 -2.37
N SER A 12 -15.79 3.50 -1.56
CA SER A 12 -14.57 4.28 -1.70
C SER A 12 -13.41 3.58 -0.98
N ILE A 13 -12.19 3.79 -1.44
CA ILE A 13 -10.98 3.29 -0.77
C ILE A 13 -10.69 4.19 0.43
N PRO A 14 -10.64 3.65 1.67
CA PRO A 14 -10.35 4.45 2.85
C PRO A 14 -8.97 5.10 2.78
N ILE A 15 -8.85 6.29 3.37
CA ILE A 15 -7.56 6.96 3.63
C ILE A 15 -7.37 7.02 5.14
N ILE A 16 -6.34 6.36 5.65
CA ILE A 16 -6.01 6.32 7.08
C ILE A 16 -4.91 7.34 7.38
N ASP A 17 -5.12 8.16 8.42
CA ASP A 17 -4.14 9.10 8.93
C ASP A 17 -3.33 8.48 10.07
N LEU A 18 -2.00 8.36 9.91
CA LEU A 18 -1.13 7.78 10.93
C LEU A 18 -0.51 8.80 11.90
N GLU A 19 -0.88 10.08 11.85
CA GLU A 19 -0.32 11.10 12.75
C GLU A 19 -0.46 10.71 14.23
N GLY A 20 -1.57 10.06 14.61
CA GLY A 20 -1.82 9.57 15.96
C GLY A 20 -1.14 8.24 16.34
N ALA A 21 -0.44 7.57 15.41
CA ALA A 21 0.11 6.23 15.64
C ALA A 21 1.16 6.18 16.75
N PHE A 22 1.92 7.27 16.91
CA PHE A 22 2.98 7.41 17.90
C PHE A 22 2.63 8.40 19.02
N SER A 23 1.37 8.85 19.11
CA SER A 23 0.90 9.70 20.21
C SER A 23 1.10 9.00 21.54
N GLU A 24 1.38 9.72 22.62
CA GLU A 24 1.43 9.17 23.98
C GLU A 24 0.03 8.77 24.49
N ASP A 25 -1.03 9.35 23.93
CA ASP A 25 -2.42 9.05 24.27
C ASP A 25 -2.85 7.68 23.73
N GLU A 26 -3.11 6.75 24.66
CA GLU A 26 -3.57 5.40 24.35
C GLU A 26 -4.93 5.36 23.64
N ALA A 27 -5.85 6.26 23.98
CA ALA A 27 -7.17 6.30 23.38
C ALA A 27 -7.08 6.66 21.90
N LEU A 28 -6.21 7.62 21.54
CA LEU A 28 -5.93 7.97 20.14
C LEU A 28 -5.34 6.79 19.37
N ARG A 29 -4.34 6.10 19.95
CA ARG A 29 -3.75 4.91 19.32
C ARG A 29 -4.78 3.80 19.11
N ARG A 30 -5.66 3.54 20.10
CA ARG A 30 -6.72 2.52 20.01
C ARG A 30 -7.76 2.87 18.94
N ALA A 31 -8.19 4.13 18.87
CA ALA A 31 -9.14 4.58 17.85
C ALA A 31 -8.57 4.39 16.44
N LEU A 32 -7.30 4.74 16.22
CA LEU A 32 -6.61 4.52 14.94
C LEU A 32 -6.51 3.03 14.59
N ALA A 33 -6.12 2.18 15.54
CA ALA A 33 -6.06 0.74 15.33
C ALA A 33 -7.42 0.14 14.94
N GLN A 34 -8.52 0.65 15.50
CA GLN A 34 -9.86 0.23 15.13
C GLN A 34 -10.21 0.64 13.69
N GLN A 35 -9.83 1.85 13.25
CA GLN A 35 -10.02 2.28 11.86
C GLN A 35 -9.25 1.39 10.87
N ILE A 36 -7.99 1.07 11.17
CA ILE A 36 -7.17 0.16 10.35
C ILE A 36 -7.84 -1.22 10.27
N ARG A 37 -8.30 -1.76 11.40
CA ARG A 37 -9.01 -3.05 11.44
C ARG A 37 -10.24 -3.05 10.53
N MET A 38 -11.08 -2.01 10.59
CA MET A 38 -12.26 -1.92 9.75
C MET A 38 -11.90 -1.84 8.26
N ALA A 39 -10.90 -1.02 7.89
CA ALA A 39 -10.44 -0.94 6.51
C ALA A 39 -9.93 -2.30 5.99
N CYS A 40 -9.20 -3.06 6.81
CA CYS A 40 -8.78 -4.42 6.45
C CYS A 40 -9.95 -5.40 6.30
N MET A 41 -10.95 -5.35 7.19
CA MET A 41 -12.04 -6.32 7.22
C MET A 41 -13.11 -6.05 6.16
N ASP A 42 -13.41 -4.78 5.89
CA ASP A 42 -14.54 -4.40 5.05
C ASP A 42 -14.13 -4.14 3.59
N VAL A 43 -12.89 -3.66 3.37
CA VAL A 43 -12.37 -3.25 2.05
C VAL A 43 -11.22 -4.15 1.61
N GLY A 44 -10.32 -4.50 2.53
CA GLY A 44 -9.13 -5.32 2.26
C GLY A 44 -7.89 -4.51 1.87
N PHE A 45 -8.02 -3.21 1.62
CA PHE A 45 -6.91 -2.29 1.35
C PHE A 45 -7.30 -0.83 1.62
N PHE A 46 -6.30 0.04 1.78
CA PHE A 46 -6.49 1.46 2.07
C PHE A 46 -5.24 2.28 1.70
N TYR A 47 -5.40 3.59 1.53
CA TYR A 47 -4.30 4.54 1.43
C TYR A 47 -3.90 5.04 2.83
N ILE A 48 -2.66 5.51 2.95
CA ILE A 48 -2.13 6.08 4.18
C ILE A 48 -1.62 7.50 3.92
N LYS A 49 -1.86 8.41 4.87
CA LYS A 49 -1.17 9.71 4.97
C LYS A 49 -0.48 9.86 6.33
N ASN A 50 0.45 10.80 6.42
CA ASN A 50 1.24 11.07 7.63
C ASN A 50 1.95 9.82 8.20
N HIS A 51 2.47 8.96 7.31
CA HIS A 51 3.16 7.72 7.67
C HIS A 51 4.58 7.93 8.27
N GLY A 52 5.08 9.16 8.34
CA GLY A 52 6.39 9.48 8.93
C GLY A 52 7.60 9.19 8.04
N ILE A 53 7.43 8.50 6.91
CA ILE A 53 8.48 8.33 5.89
C ILE A 53 8.79 9.70 5.26
N ALA A 54 10.05 10.12 5.33
CA ALA A 54 10.51 11.37 4.77
C ALA A 54 10.43 11.38 3.22
N GLN A 55 10.11 12.53 2.64
CA GLN A 55 9.95 12.67 1.19
C GLN A 55 11.19 12.25 0.40
N HIS A 56 12.40 12.58 0.89
CA HIS A 56 13.65 12.21 0.23
C HIS A 56 13.82 10.69 0.06
N CYS A 57 13.32 9.88 1.01
CA CYS A 57 13.36 8.42 0.89
C CYS A 57 12.48 7.94 -0.27
N LEU A 58 11.29 8.53 -0.44
CA LEU A 58 10.38 8.21 -1.55
C LEU A 58 11.01 8.60 -2.89
N ASP A 59 11.60 9.79 -2.95
CA ASP A 59 12.25 10.31 -4.16
C ASP A 59 13.43 9.43 -4.58
N GLU A 60 14.24 8.98 -3.62
CA GLU A 60 15.38 8.08 -3.88
C GLU A 60 14.94 6.70 -4.36
N VAL A 61 13.91 6.12 -3.74
CA VAL A 61 13.35 4.82 -4.18
C VAL A 61 12.82 4.93 -5.61
N LEU A 62 12.08 5.99 -5.94
CA LEU A 62 11.55 6.20 -7.29
C LEU A 62 12.67 6.42 -8.31
N LYS A 63 13.71 7.16 -7.95
CA LYS A 63 14.89 7.37 -8.80
C LYS A 63 15.58 6.04 -9.10
N VAL A 64 15.92 5.25 -8.08
CA VAL A 64 16.59 3.95 -8.26
C VAL A 64 15.72 2.98 -9.05
N ASN A 65 14.39 3.00 -8.84
CA ASN A 65 13.45 2.19 -9.61
C ASN A 65 13.51 2.55 -11.11
N GLN A 66 13.47 3.83 -11.45
CA GLN A 66 13.57 4.29 -12.84
C GLN A 66 14.92 3.92 -13.46
N GLU A 67 16.03 4.10 -12.72
CA GLU A 67 17.37 3.70 -13.17
C GLU A 67 17.43 2.19 -13.48
N TYR A 68 16.90 1.35 -12.58
CA TYR A 68 16.85 -0.11 -12.79
C TYR A 68 16.00 -0.50 -14.01
N TYR A 69 14.79 0.05 -14.15
CA TYR A 69 13.91 -0.33 -15.27
C TYR A 69 14.39 0.20 -16.63
N SER A 70 15.26 1.22 -16.62
CA SER A 70 15.96 1.74 -17.82
C SER A 70 17.11 0.85 -18.29
N LEU A 71 17.56 -0.12 -17.48
CA LEU A 71 18.58 -1.09 -17.90
C LEU A 71 18.07 -2.02 -19.01
N PRO A 72 18.97 -2.57 -19.85
CA PRO A 72 18.63 -3.62 -20.80
C PRO A 72 17.93 -4.82 -20.16
N ALA A 73 17.08 -5.51 -20.92
CA ALA A 73 16.37 -6.69 -20.41
C ALA A 73 17.32 -7.75 -19.87
N GLU A 74 18.44 -7.99 -20.54
CA GLU A 74 19.49 -8.94 -20.13
C GLU A 74 20.03 -8.65 -18.72
N GLU A 75 20.26 -7.38 -18.38
CA GLU A 75 20.71 -6.98 -17.05
C GLU A 75 19.64 -7.24 -15.98
N LYS A 76 18.37 -6.96 -16.29
CA LYS A 76 17.23 -7.24 -15.39
C LYS A 76 16.98 -8.74 -15.21
N MET A 77 17.27 -9.55 -16.23
CA MET A 77 17.11 -11.02 -16.16
C MET A 77 18.12 -11.69 -15.22
N LYS A 78 19.26 -11.06 -14.91
CA LYS A 78 20.24 -11.61 -13.96
C LYS A 78 19.68 -11.84 -12.55
N VAL A 79 18.61 -11.13 -12.18
CA VAL A 79 17.95 -11.22 -10.87
C VAL A 79 16.51 -11.74 -10.98
N CYS A 80 16.10 -12.21 -12.16
CA CYS A 80 14.77 -12.82 -12.33
C CYS A 80 14.71 -14.14 -11.55
N LEU A 81 13.70 -14.27 -10.68
CA LEU A 81 13.45 -15.52 -9.99
C LEU A 81 12.89 -16.54 -11.00
N SER A 82 13.59 -17.67 -11.13
CA SER A 82 13.46 -18.66 -12.21
C SER A 82 12.12 -19.41 -12.31
N GLU A 83 11.09 -19.03 -11.54
CA GLU A 83 9.82 -19.78 -11.48
C GLU A 83 8.63 -19.09 -12.15
N CYS A 84 8.79 -17.91 -12.76
CA CYS A 84 7.65 -17.17 -13.33
C CYS A 84 7.57 -17.17 -14.87
N CYS A 85 8.42 -17.90 -15.58
CA CYS A 85 8.48 -17.88 -17.05
C CYS A 85 8.47 -19.27 -17.71
N THR A 86 7.54 -20.14 -17.28
CA THR A 86 7.11 -21.31 -18.06
C THR A 86 5.60 -21.32 -18.20
#